data_AF-A0A9X2SKT5-F1
#
_entry.id   AF-A0A9X2SKT5-F1
#
_cell.length_a   1.000
_cell.length_b   1.000
_cell.length_c   1.000
_cell.angle_alpha   90.00
_cell.angle_beta   90.00
_cell.angle_gamma   90.00
#
_symmetry.space_group_name_H-M   'P 1'
#
loop_
_entity.id
_entity.type
_entity.pdbx_description
1 polymer ?
#
loop_
_entity_poly.entity_id
_entity_poly.type
_entity_poly.pdbx_seq_one_letter_code
_entity_poly.pdbx_strand_id
1 'polypeptide(L)'
;MFGDLVYDAAGDGVGHHVGGFASPVQGAVEVEVAATLLEGSWADPRLADEAARWVLLAEIASDETSEMLWGDVGSLYWLIRTEDLEAGRFAEARCTMQCG
;
A
#
# COMPACT_ATOMS: atom_id res chain seq x y z
N MET A 1 -12.07 -12.36 -12.48
CA MET A 1 -12.36 -11.80 -13.82
C MET A 1 -12.30 -10.28 -13.89
N PHE A 2 -12.43 -9.52 -12.78
CA PHE A 2 -12.13 -8.08 -12.76
C PHE A 2 -10.71 -7.76 -12.25
N GLY A 3 -10.11 -8.62 -11.41
CA GLY A 3 -8.73 -8.46 -10.91
C GLY A 3 -7.65 -8.64 -11.99
N ASP A 4 -7.79 -9.67 -12.85
CA ASP A 4 -6.82 -9.96 -13.92
C ASP A 4 -6.69 -8.81 -14.94
N LEU A 5 -7.78 -8.09 -15.22
CA LEU A 5 -7.75 -6.99 -16.20
C LEU A 5 -7.06 -5.73 -15.65
N VAL A 6 -7.03 -5.54 -14.33
CA VAL A 6 -6.24 -4.48 -13.70
C VAL A 6 -4.76 -4.87 -13.68
N TYR A 7 -4.47 -6.16 -13.45
CA TYR A 7 -3.12 -6.72 -13.50
C TYR A 7 -2.51 -6.59 -14.91
N ASP A 8 -3.24 -6.95 -15.97
CA ASP A 8 -2.78 -6.83 -17.36
C ASP A 8 -2.68 -5.37 -17.84
N ALA A 9 -3.53 -4.46 -17.33
CA ALA A 9 -3.52 -3.06 -17.72
C ALA A 9 -2.42 -2.24 -17.02
N ALA A 10 -1.84 -2.74 -15.94
CA ALA A 10 -0.76 -2.07 -15.20
C ALA A 10 0.59 -2.12 -15.93
N GLY A 11 0.70 -2.88 -17.04
CA GLY A 11 2.00 -3.28 -17.58
C GLY A 11 2.74 -4.18 -16.58
N ASP A 12 3.96 -4.63 -16.87
CA ASP A 12 4.82 -5.20 -15.83
C ASP A 12 4.79 -4.23 -14.63
N GLY A 13 4.17 -4.66 -13.53
CA GLY A 13 3.77 -3.78 -12.43
C GLY A 13 4.91 -2.85 -12.06
N VAL A 14 4.63 -1.56 -11.91
CA VAL A 14 5.67 -0.54 -11.67
C VAL A 14 6.40 -0.89 -10.37
N GLY A 15 7.50 -1.65 -10.51
CA GLY A 15 8.10 -2.37 -9.39
C GLY A 15 8.53 -1.45 -8.26
N HIS A 16 9.05 -0.27 -8.58
CA HIS A 16 9.42 0.73 -7.59
C HIS A 16 8.89 2.09 -8.01
N HIS A 17 8.18 2.77 -7.12
CA HIS A 17 7.70 4.12 -7.41
C HIS A 17 7.46 4.96 -6.14
N VAL A 18 7.42 6.28 -6.34
CA VAL A 18 7.18 7.29 -5.29
C VAL A 18 5.89 8.03 -5.64
N GLY A 19 4.98 8.15 -4.68
CA GLY A 19 3.64 8.70 -4.91
C GLY A 19 2.76 7.79 -5.77
N GLY A 20 1.71 8.32 -6.38
CA GLY A 20 0.83 7.55 -7.26
C GLY A 20 -0.15 6.64 -6.49
N PHE A 21 -0.55 5.54 -7.12
CA PHE A 21 -1.46 4.54 -6.56
C PHE A 21 -0.71 3.24 -6.29
N ALA A 22 -0.99 2.61 -5.16
CA ALA A 22 -0.41 1.31 -4.83
C ALA A 22 -0.82 0.24 -5.84
N SER A 23 0.06 -0.73 -6.08
CA SER A 23 -0.19 -1.95 -6.84
C SER A 23 -0.37 -3.14 -5.87
N PRO A 24 -1.52 -3.26 -5.16
CA PRO A 24 -1.69 -4.21 -4.07
C PRO A 24 -1.62 -5.68 -4.52
N VAL A 25 -1.04 -6.53 -3.66
CA VAL A 25 -0.96 -7.99 -3.88
C VAL A 25 -2.17 -8.73 -3.28
N GLN A 26 -2.66 -8.33 -2.11
CA GLN A 26 -3.73 -9.03 -1.39
C GLN A 26 -5.04 -8.23 -1.33
N GLY A 27 -4.96 -6.92 -1.13
CA GLY A 27 -6.10 -6.01 -1.02
C GLY A 27 -5.63 -4.56 -0.90
N ALA A 28 -6.55 -3.60 -1.01
CA ALA A 28 -6.20 -2.17 -0.93
C ALA A 28 -5.37 -1.88 0.33
N VAL A 29 -4.16 -1.37 0.12
CA VAL A 29 -3.15 -1.23 1.18
C VAL A 29 -3.59 -0.19 2.21
N GLU A 30 -4.33 0.81 1.78
CA GLU A 30 -4.96 1.84 2.62
C GLU A 30 -5.92 1.22 3.63
N VAL A 31 -6.68 0.19 3.24
CA VAL A 31 -7.62 -0.51 4.12
C VAL A 31 -6.87 -1.31 5.18
N GLU A 32 -5.73 -1.92 4.83
CA GLU A 32 -4.91 -2.67 5.77
C GLU A 32 -4.27 -1.77 6.85
N VAL A 33 -3.70 -0.63 6.43
CA VAL A 33 -3.15 0.36 7.37
C VAL A 33 -4.27 0.96 8.24
N ALA A 34 -5.42 1.27 7.66
CA ALA A 34 -6.59 1.75 8.38
C ALA A 34 -7.08 0.73 9.41
N ALA A 35 -7.20 -0.55 9.03
CA ALA A 35 -7.61 -1.62 9.93
C ALA A 35 -6.63 -1.77 11.09
N THR A 36 -5.32 -1.66 10.82
CA THR A 36 -4.28 -1.73 11.86
C THR A 36 -4.42 -0.60 12.90
N LEU A 37 -4.74 0.62 12.46
CA LEU A 37 -5.02 1.73 13.37
C LEU A 37 -6.31 1.56 14.17
N LEU A 38 -7.30 0.87 13.60
CA LEU A 38 -8.58 0.55 14.24
C LEU A 38 -8.51 -0.82 14.97
N GLU A 39 -7.33 -1.18 15.48
CA GLU A 39 -7.07 -2.40 16.27
C GLU A 39 -7.43 -3.71 15.55
N GLY A 40 -7.29 -3.75 14.23
CA GLY A 40 -7.56 -4.90 13.38
C GLY A 40 -9.05 -5.14 13.05
N SER A 41 -9.92 -4.18 13.34
CA SER A 41 -11.35 -4.32 13.11
C SER A 41 -11.74 -4.03 11.65
N TRP A 42 -11.72 -5.08 10.82
CA TRP A 42 -12.22 -5.03 9.43
C TRP A 42 -13.72 -4.71 9.31
N ALA A 43 -14.46 -4.77 10.41
CA ALA A 43 -15.88 -4.44 10.48
C ALA A 43 -16.14 -3.06 11.11
N ASP A 44 -15.10 -2.29 11.46
CA ASP A 44 -15.29 -0.95 12.02
C ASP A 44 -15.97 -0.05 10.98
N PRO A 45 -17.10 0.60 11.32
CA PRO A 45 -17.80 1.47 10.37
C PRO A 45 -16.95 2.66 9.90
N ARG A 46 -15.89 3.02 10.62
CA ARG A 46 -14.95 4.09 10.27
C ARG A 46 -13.87 3.65 9.28
N LEU A 47 -13.78 2.35 8.97
CA LEU A 47 -12.67 1.80 8.17
C LEU A 47 -12.54 2.47 6.80
N ALA A 48 -13.66 2.66 6.10
CA ALA A 48 -13.65 3.28 4.78
C ALA A 48 -13.21 4.75 4.83
N ASP A 49 -13.75 5.52 5.79
CA ASP A 49 -13.40 6.92 6.00
C ASP A 49 -11.92 7.07 6.40
N GLU A 50 -11.43 6.13 7.20
CA GLU A 50 -10.05 6.09 7.63
C GLU A 50 -9.11 5.73 6.49
N ALA A 51 -9.41 4.69 5.71
CA ALA A 51 -8.65 4.28 4.53
C ALA A 51 -8.52 5.41 3.49
N ALA A 52 -9.60 6.16 3.27
CA ALA A 52 -9.62 7.27 2.31
C ALA A 52 -8.67 8.43 2.64
N ARG A 53 -8.10 8.47 3.86
CA ARG A 53 -7.15 9.51 4.28
C ARG A 53 -5.70 9.16 3.93
N TRP A 54 -5.41 7.92 3.56
CA TRP A 54 -4.06 7.45 3.28
C TRP A 54 -3.67 7.68 1.82
N VAL A 55 -2.44 8.12 1.61
CA VAL A 55 -1.81 8.23 0.30
C VAL A 55 -0.47 7.50 0.30
N LEU A 56 -0.12 6.92 -0.83
CA LEU A 56 1.16 6.23 -1.02
C LEU A 56 2.30 7.25 -1.06
N LEU A 57 3.32 7.03 -0.23
CA LEU A 57 4.61 7.72 -0.33
C LEU A 57 5.57 6.97 -1.25
N ALA A 58 5.70 5.65 -1.05
CA ALA A 58 6.58 4.82 -1.84
C ALA A 58 6.11 3.37 -1.83
N GLU A 59 6.28 2.71 -2.97
CA GLU A 59 6.19 1.26 -3.11
C GLU A 59 7.55 0.73 -3.56
N ILE A 60 8.01 -0.34 -2.92
CA ILE A 60 9.24 -1.06 -3.25
C ILE A 60 8.87 -2.54 -3.40
N ALA A 61 8.71 -2.99 -4.64
CA ALA A 61 8.42 -4.39 -4.93
C ALA A 61 9.65 -5.27 -4.77
N SER A 62 9.43 -6.57 -4.80
CA SER A 62 10.50 -7.54 -5.03
C SER A 62 11.06 -7.32 -6.44
N ASP A 63 12.38 -7.38 -6.56
CA ASP A 63 13.11 -7.13 -7.79
C ASP A 63 14.41 -7.95 -7.80
N GLU A 64 14.46 -8.92 -8.69
CA GLU A 64 15.63 -9.80 -8.84
C GLU A 64 16.90 -9.04 -9.22
N THR A 65 16.79 -7.97 -10.01
CA THR A 65 17.95 -7.18 -10.47
C THR A 65 18.62 -6.47 -9.30
N SER A 66 17.82 -6.03 -8.33
CA SER A 66 18.26 -5.35 -7.12
C SER A 66 18.44 -6.30 -5.94
N GLU A 67 18.27 -7.61 -6.15
CA GLU A 67 18.29 -8.66 -5.12
C GLU A 67 17.33 -8.39 -3.94
N MET A 68 16.18 -7.76 -4.22
CA MET A 68 15.15 -7.46 -3.23
C MET A 68 14.04 -8.52 -3.28
N LEU A 69 13.70 -9.10 -2.13
CA LEU A 69 12.61 -10.07 -2.02
C LEU A 69 11.84 -9.86 -0.71
N TRP A 70 10.53 -9.69 -0.83
CA TRP A 70 9.63 -9.46 0.31
C TRP A 70 8.64 -10.62 0.43
N GLY A 71 8.87 -11.53 1.37
CA GLY A 71 8.03 -12.72 1.49
C GLY A 71 8.07 -13.58 0.22
N ASP A 72 6.91 -13.99 -0.26
CA ASP A 72 6.74 -14.67 -1.57
C ASP A 72 6.52 -13.62 -2.67
N VAL A 73 7.61 -13.01 -3.14
CA VAL A 73 7.61 -12.03 -4.25
C VAL A 73 6.61 -10.87 -4.07
N GLY A 74 6.54 -10.32 -2.86
CA GLY A 74 5.64 -9.23 -2.50
C GLY A 74 6.21 -7.82 -2.68
N SER A 75 5.57 -6.84 -2.05
CA SER A 75 5.97 -5.42 -2.03
C SER A 75 5.87 -4.81 -0.64
N LEU A 76 6.76 -3.85 -0.36
CA LEU A 76 6.66 -2.92 0.76
C LEU A 76 5.95 -1.64 0.33
N TYR A 77 5.10 -1.11 1.21
CA TYR A 77 4.36 0.12 0.98
C TYR A 77 4.52 1.06 2.16
N TRP A 78 4.93 2.30 1.89
CA TRP A 78 4.88 3.40 2.85
C TRP A 78 3.69 4.29 2.53
N LEU A 79 2.80 4.46 3.50
CA LEU A 79 1.65 5.33 3.40
C LEU A 79 1.69 6.39 4.49
N ILE A 80 1.05 7.52 4.22
CA ILE A 80 0.88 8.61 5.17
C ILE A 80 -0.52 9.19 5.02
N ARG A 81 -1.07 9.79 6.08
CA ARG A 81 -2.30 10.57 5.93
C ARG A 81 -2.03 11.86 5.18
N THR A 82 -2.97 12.31 4.36
CA THR A 82 -2.86 13.57 3.59
C THR A 82 -2.49 14.76 4.48
N GLU A 83 -3.14 14.92 5.64
CA GLU A 83 -2.88 16.01 6.57
C GLU A 83 -1.51 15.95 7.28
N ASP A 84 -0.92 14.76 7.37
CA ASP A 84 0.43 14.57 7.90
C ASP A 84 1.47 14.87 6.81
N LEU A 85 1.18 14.51 5.57
CA LEU A 85 2.00 14.86 4.41
C LEU A 85 2.08 16.38 4.21
N GLU A 86 0.94 17.06 4.21
CA GLU A 86 0.85 18.52 4.08
C GLU A 86 1.64 19.26 5.18
N ALA A 87 1.66 18.68 6.38
CA ALA A 87 2.38 19.23 7.53
C ALA A 87 3.83 18.73 7.67
N GLY A 88 4.31 17.88 6.76
CA GLY A 88 5.65 17.31 6.80
C GLY A 88 5.92 16.38 7.99
N ARG A 89 4.88 15.77 8.58
CA ARG A 89 4.97 14.87 9.74
C ARG A 89 5.29 13.43 9.32
N PHE A 90 6.42 13.22 8.64
CA PHE A 90 6.82 11.90 8.14
C PHE A 90 7.02 10.83 9.22
N ALA A 91 7.14 11.23 10.50
CA ALA A 91 7.14 10.30 11.62
C ALA A 91 5.81 9.53 11.79
N GLU A 92 4.71 10.04 11.22
CA GLU A 92 3.39 9.39 11.24
C GLU A 92 3.19 8.39 10.09
N ALA A 93 4.17 8.26 9.19
CA ALA A 93 4.09 7.29 8.10
C ALA A 93 3.99 5.85 8.64
N ARG A 94 3.25 5.02 7.91
CA ARG A 94 3.09 3.59 8.19
C ARG A 94 3.70 2.78 7.07
N CYS A 95 4.38 1.70 7.45
CA CYS A 95 4.92 0.73 6.52
C CYS A 95 4.16 -0.57 6.68
N THR A 96 3.74 -1.17 5.57
CA THR A 96 3.21 -2.53 5.54
C THR A 96 3.78 -3.32 4.36
N MET A 97 3.55 -4.63 4.37
CA MET A 97 4.04 -5.59 3.39
C MET A 97 2.92 -6.53 2.98
N GLN A 98 2.76 -6.75 1.68
CA GLN A 98 1.89 -7.80 1.14
C GLN A 98 2.69 -8.72 0.23
N CYS A 99 2.46 -10.03 0.33
CA CYS A 99 3.03 -11.07 -0.54
C CYS A 99 2.01 -12.21 -0.73
N GLY A 100 2.21 -13.11 -1.68
CA GLY A 100 1.24 -14.18 -1.92
C GLY A 100 1.65 -15.20 -2.97
#